data_AF-A0A0G4GL81-F1
#
_entry.id   AF-A0A0G4GL81-F1
#
_cell.length_a   1.000
_cell.length_b   1.000
_cell.length_c   1.000
_cell.angle_alpha   90.00
_cell.angle_beta   90.00
_cell.angle_gamma   90.00
#
_symmetry.space_group_name_H-M   'P 1'
#
loop_
_entity.id
_entity.type
_entity.pdbx_description
1 polymer ?
#
loop_
_entity_poly.entity_id
_entity_poly.type
_entity_poly.pdbx_seq_one_letter_code
_entity_poly.pdbx_strand_id
1 'polypeptide(L)'
;MANRWLPGEKLSSTEVAAYLERIGISVGEAKEPSPELLLLLQRKHLSSVPFENLHIILSEDNHKVPQLEPFATFNKIVTHNRGGYCYELNGGYCRLLDALGFRVKPLLARISGEDTPYPAIAQLDHLVILVTLGESEYITDVGNGTKCIRSPIHLPTEGTPTVIPGHRLSCIAEGLYLLEWMSEDNTWTPWYTVDLKQNTYIPQDTVFANFHVANVHPLFSQVPLAVLHTAYGAKVITKGKYKHTHFAWTAHETGGGWPPVDVDVPPVMDGKASVDFGHRSLSCEEIPALLVGEFRFDYGFSSEQMERLRKHVKGGADSTLKSTQPSPDELAIKETVRDCYSKVCREFNPAKQEQADQLAQSFGYSKQDVHELGAGASMGLSCGNPVSRADLREGEVVLDLGAGAGFDLFLAAKRVGPSGRLIGVDYSADMVERARANAKKRGIANVDFHHAELERLPIADRSVDCVISNCVLNLVPDKTKAFSELFRVLKSGGRVVISDIVLRQKVPPGLAADIRTRVCCVGGALQAEEYESLLRQVGFGEVRLVDKNADLNVWKKLDVLPKQQQQQQEGSCCSTSRSEATRVSCCGAEQSDSEAGSAFMTSDLNQFASSCYIHALKP
;
A
#
# COMPACT_ATOMS: atom_id res chain seq x y z
N MET A 1 -13.10 9.36 31.45
CA MET A 1 -13.54 9.08 30.06
C MET A 1 -12.91 7.76 29.66
N ALA A 2 -13.68 6.80 29.15
CA ALA A 2 -13.20 5.44 28.93
C ALA A 2 -12.06 5.41 27.91
N ASN A 3 -10.89 4.93 28.33
CA ASN A 3 -9.72 4.56 27.52
C ASN A 3 -10.10 3.42 26.57
N ARG A 4 -10.88 3.70 25.53
CA ARG A 4 -11.11 2.71 24.47
C ARG A 4 -10.04 2.94 23.42
N TRP A 5 -9.25 1.90 23.16
CA TRP A 5 -8.70 1.59 21.84
C TRP A 5 -9.87 1.48 20.83
N LEU A 6 -9.66 1.30 19.51
CA LEU A 6 -10.76 1.21 18.53
C LEU A 6 -11.93 0.37 19.11
N PRO A 7 -13.20 0.83 19.07
CA PRO A 7 -14.28 0.17 19.80
C PRO A 7 -14.35 -1.31 19.43
N GLY A 8 -13.93 -2.19 20.33
CA GLY A 8 -13.72 -3.61 20.09
C GLY A 8 -13.37 -4.37 21.38
N GLU A 9 -13.75 -5.64 21.43
CA GLU A 9 -13.92 -6.46 22.63
C GLU A 9 -12.64 -6.67 23.46
N LYS A 10 -12.78 -6.77 24.79
CA LYS A 10 -11.73 -7.33 25.65
C LYS A 10 -11.40 -8.73 25.17
N LEU A 11 -10.13 -9.14 25.25
CA LEU A 11 -9.77 -10.54 25.03
C LEU A 11 -10.62 -11.43 25.96
N SER A 12 -11.23 -12.45 25.38
CA SER A 12 -11.92 -13.49 26.14
C SER A 12 -10.92 -14.25 27.02
N SER A 13 -11.42 -14.95 28.04
CA SER A 13 -10.57 -15.79 28.90
C SER A 13 -9.75 -16.83 28.12
N THR A 14 -10.32 -17.37 27.03
CA THR A 14 -9.66 -18.32 26.15
C THR A 14 -8.53 -17.66 25.35
N GLU A 15 -8.76 -16.45 24.83
CA GLU A 15 -7.74 -15.68 24.12
C GLU A 15 -6.61 -15.25 25.05
N VAL A 16 -6.92 -14.84 26.29
CA VAL A 16 -5.89 -14.54 27.31
C VAL A 16 -5.02 -15.76 27.58
N ALA A 17 -5.63 -16.94 27.76
CA ALA A 17 -4.89 -18.17 28.00
C ALA A 17 -3.95 -18.52 26.83
N ALA A 18 -4.44 -18.42 25.59
CA ALA A 18 -3.64 -18.65 24.39
C ALA A 18 -2.51 -17.62 24.21
N TYR A 19 -2.75 -16.34 24.54
CA TYR A 19 -1.70 -15.32 24.50
C TYR A 19 -0.62 -15.59 25.56
N LEU A 20 -1.01 -15.93 26.79
CA LEU A 20 -0.07 -16.30 27.86
C LEU A 20 0.77 -17.51 27.46
N GLU A 21 0.14 -18.54 26.87
CA GLU A 21 0.84 -19.71 26.34
C GLU A 21 1.84 -19.32 25.23
N ARG A 22 1.43 -18.44 24.30
CA ARG A 22 2.29 -17.91 23.23
C ARG A 22 3.57 -17.26 23.75
N ILE A 23 3.52 -16.63 24.92
CA ILE A 23 4.68 -16.00 25.58
C ILE A 23 5.33 -16.90 26.64
N GLY A 24 4.87 -18.14 26.79
CA GLY A 24 5.45 -19.13 27.71
C GLY A 24 5.20 -18.82 29.19
N ILE A 25 3.98 -18.36 29.51
CA ILE A 25 3.47 -18.15 30.86
C ILE A 25 2.21 -19.01 31.04
N SER A 26 2.12 -19.72 32.15
CA SER A 26 0.90 -20.45 32.50
C SER A 26 -0.16 -19.51 33.09
N VAL A 27 -1.45 -19.81 32.87
CA VAL A 27 -2.55 -18.99 33.40
C VAL A 27 -2.47 -18.80 34.91
N GLY A 28 -1.97 -19.79 35.66
CA GLY A 28 -1.81 -19.70 37.13
C GLY A 28 -0.69 -18.78 37.61
N GLU A 29 0.29 -18.46 36.74
CA GLU A 29 1.35 -17.50 37.03
C GLU A 29 0.90 -16.04 36.80
N ALA A 30 -0.04 -15.82 35.89
CA ALA A 30 -0.65 -14.53 35.61
C ALA A 30 -1.75 -14.20 36.64
N LYS A 31 -1.30 -13.87 37.86
CA LYS A 31 -2.15 -13.48 39.00
C LYS A 31 -2.60 -12.01 38.87
N GLU A 32 -2.79 -11.33 39.99
CA GLU A 32 -3.22 -9.93 40.04
C GLU A 32 -2.18 -8.96 39.47
N PRO A 33 -2.63 -7.82 38.89
CA PRO A 33 -1.75 -6.75 38.41
C PRO A 33 -0.74 -6.31 39.46
N SER A 34 0.53 -6.48 39.15
CA SER A 34 1.67 -6.14 40.01
C SER A 34 2.85 -5.71 39.16
N PRO A 35 3.80 -4.95 39.73
CA PRO A 35 5.04 -4.62 39.04
C PRO A 35 5.76 -5.90 38.56
N GLU A 36 5.85 -6.92 39.41
CA GLU A 36 6.56 -8.18 39.11
C GLU A 36 5.93 -8.90 37.92
N LEU A 37 4.59 -8.95 37.87
CA LEU A 37 3.87 -9.52 36.73
C LEU A 37 4.10 -8.68 35.46
N LEU A 38 4.09 -7.35 35.54
CA LEU A 38 4.35 -6.49 34.38
C LEU A 38 5.76 -6.70 33.80
N LEU A 39 6.77 -6.84 34.67
CA LEU A 39 8.14 -7.16 34.29
C LEU A 39 8.24 -8.54 33.63
N LEU A 40 7.61 -9.56 34.24
CA LEU A 40 7.58 -10.91 33.71
C LEU A 40 6.94 -10.96 32.31
N LEU A 41 5.76 -10.35 32.17
CA LEU A 41 5.02 -10.28 30.91
C LEU A 41 5.85 -9.62 29.81
N GLN A 42 6.48 -8.47 30.07
CA GLN A 42 7.28 -7.75 29.07
C GLN A 42 8.49 -8.59 28.63
N ARG A 43 9.22 -9.21 29.57
CA ARG A 43 10.39 -10.04 29.26
C ARG A 43 10.03 -11.31 28.48
N LYS A 44 8.94 -11.96 28.87
CA LYS A 44 8.43 -13.16 28.20
C LYS A 44 7.91 -12.84 26.81
N HIS A 45 7.27 -11.69 26.63
CA HIS A 45 6.86 -11.19 25.33
C HIS A 45 8.07 -10.94 24.41
N LEU A 46 9.04 -10.12 24.84
CA LEU A 46 10.25 -9.81 24.07
C LEU A 46 11.06 -11.04 23.65
N SER A 47 11.06 -12.10 24.47
CA SER A 47 11.80 -13.35 24.21
C SER A 47 11.02 -14.41 23.44
N SER A 48 9.73 -14.19 23.20
CA SER A 48 8.86 -15.16 22.54
C SER A 48 8.23 -14.63 21.25
N VAL A 49 7.89 -13.34 21.21
CA VAL A 49 7.23 -12.69 20.08
C VAL A 49 8.24 -11.75 19.41
N PRO A 50 8.70 -12.05 18.19
CA PRO A 50 9.70 -11.24 17.52
C PRO A 50 9.10 -9.92 17.03
N PHE A 51 9.92 -8.87 17.06
CA PHE A 51 9.67 -7.66 16.30
C PHE A 51 10.04 -7.91 14.83
N GLU A 52 9.16 -7.58 13.89
CA GLU A 52 9.39 -7.81 12.46
C GLU A 52 8.54 -6.89 11.57
N ASN A 53 9.04 -6.60 10.37
CA ASN A 53 8.34 -5.82 9.34
C ASN A 53 8.03 -6.64 8.07
N LEU A 54 8.07 -7.96 8.17
CA LEU A 54 7.95 -8.86 7.03
C LEU A 54 6.56 -8.76 6.40
N HIS A 55 5.51 -8.49 7.18
CA HIS A 55 4.20 -8.19 6.61
C HIS A 55 4.25 -6.96 5.68
N ILE A 56 5.03 -5.93 6.01
CA ILE A 56 5.12 -4.71 5.19
C ILE A 56 5.90 -5.00 3.90
N ILE A 57 7.06 -5.64 4.00
CA ILE A 57 7.96 -5.82 2.84
C ILE A 57 7.58 -6.98 1.92
N LEU A 58 6.83 -7.98 2.43
CA LEU A 58 6.46 -9.17 1.67
C LEU A 58 5.02 -9.15 1.16
N SER A 59 4.19 -8.24 1.68
CA SER A 59 2.85 -8.03 1.14
C SER A 59 2.91 -7.14 -0.10
N GLU A 60 1.85 -7.19 -0.88
CA GLU A 60 1.60 -6.24 -1.94
C GLU A 60 1.35 -4.84 -1.39
N ASP A 61 1.60 -3.79 -2.16
CA ASP A 61 1.48 -2.41 -1.68
C ASP A 61 0.10 -2.05 -1.12
N ASN A 62 -0.94 -2.74 -1.57
CA ASN A 62 -2.32 -2.55 -1.10
C ASN A 62 -2.65 -3.35 0.18
N HIS A 63 -1.75 -4.23 0.61
CA HIS A 63 -1.87 -5.05 1.83
C HIS A 63 -0.69 -4.86 2.77
N LYS A 64 0.27 -3.98 2.47
CA LYS A 64 1.47 -3.79 3.30
C LYS A 64 1.19 -3.16 4.65
N VAL A 65 0.07 -2.43 4.80
CA VAL A 65 -0.29 -1.79 6.06
C VAL A 65 -0.92 -2.83 6.98
N PRO A 66 -0.27 -3.19 8.11
CA PRO A 66 -0.80 -4.22 8.99
C PRO A 66 -2.13 -3.77 9.60
N GLN A 67 -3.09 -4.70 9.64
CA GLN A 67 -4.37 -4.48 10.30
C GLN A 67 -4.19 -4.49 11.81
N LEU A 68 -4.71 -3.47 12.48
CA LEU A 68 -4.56 -3.34 13.93
C LEU A 68 -5.73 -3.94 14.72
N GLU A 69 -6.84 -4.26 14.06
CA GLU A 69 -8.05 -4.78 14.71
C GLU A 69 -7.75 -5.95 15.67
N PRO A 70 -8.49 -6.11 16.79
CA PRO A 70 -8.18 -7.10 17.83
C PRO A 70 -8.03 -8.52 17.28
N PHE A 71 -8.97 -8.96 16.44
CA PHE A 71 -8.92 -10.28 15.82
C PHE A 71 -7.70 -10.45 14.90
N ALA A 72 -7.36 -9.45 14.09
CA ALA A 72 -6.24 -9.53 13.16
C ALA A 72 -4.89 -9.61 13.89
N THR A 73 -4.68 -8.74 14.87
CA THR A 73 -3.45 -8.73 15.68
C THR A 73 -3.30 -9.99 16.53
N PHE A 74 -4.39 -10.45 17.15
CA PHE A 74 -4.41 -11.69 17.92
C PHE A 74 -4.11 -12.90 17.03
N ASN A 75 -4.83 -13.06 15.93
CA ASN A 75 -4.67 -14.19 15.02
C ASN A 75 -3.25 -14.24 14.43
N LYS A 76 -2.66 -13.08 14.09
CA LYS A 76 -1.28 -13.01 13.61
C LYS A 76 -0.28 -13.43 14.70
N ILE A 77 -0.29 -12.77 15.86
CA ILE A 77 0.75 -12.93 16.89
C ILE A 77 0.62 -14.27 17.62
N VAL A 78 -0.60 -14.64 17.98
CA VAL A 78 -0.91 -15.78 18.85
C VAL A 78 -1.22 -17.03 18.04
N THR A 79 -2.16 -16.96 17.10
CA THR A 79 -2.61 -18.16 16.37
C THR A 79 -1.64 -18.63 15.28
N HIS A 80 -0.92 -17.71 14.64
CA HIS A 80 0.02 -18.02 13.55
C HIS A 80 1.49 -17.86 13.94
N ASN A 81 1.78 -17.69 15.23
CA ASN A 81 3.11 -17.47 15.80
C ASN A 81 3.98 -16.45 15.05
N ARG A 82 3.37 -15.41 14.50
CA ARG A 82 4.10 -14.31 13.85
C ARG A 82 4.52 -13.24 14.86
N GLY A 83 5.36 -12.34 14.38
CA GLY A 83 5.68 -11.11 15.07
C GLY A 83 4.84 -9.93 14.57
N GLY A 84 5.38 -8.74 14.76
CA GLY A 84 4.90 -7.51 14.15
C GLY A 84 5.81 -6.35 14.52
N TYR A 85 5.45 -5.15 14.11
CA TYR A 85 6.13 -3.93 14.57
C TYR A 85 5.35 -3.22 15.69
N CYS A 86 5.77 -2.02 16.07
CA CYS A 86 5.31 -1.33 17.29
C CYS A 86 3.79 -1.30 17.47
N TYR A 87 3.03 -0.96 16.42
CA TYR A 87 1.57 -0.85 16.50
C TYR A 87 0.86 -2.19 16.75
N GLU A 88 1.36 -3.27 16.14
CA GLU A 88 0.80 -4.61 16.31
C GLU A 88 1.18 -5.19 17.68
N LEU A 89 2.46 -5.09 18.04
CA LEU A 89 2.98 -5.67 19.28
C LEU A 89 2.47 -4.93 20.51
N ASN A 90 2.65 -3.60 20.58
CA ASN A 90 2.16 -2.82 21.72
C ASN A 90 0.63 -2.75 21.72
N GLY A 91 -0.03 -2.78 20.56
CA GLY A 91 -1.49 -2.88 20.49
C GLY A 91 -2.01 -4.19 21.12
N GLY A 92 -1.47 -5.33 20.69
CA GLY A 92 -1.84 -6.65 21.23
C GLY A 92 -1.47 -6.80 22.71
N TYR A 93 -0.28 -6.35 23.10
CA TYR A 93 0.19 -6.40 24.48
C TYR A 93 -0.66 -5.52 25.41
N CYS A 94 -1.07 -4.33 24.97
CA CYS A 94 -1.98 -3.47 25.70
C CYS A 94 -3.32 -4.16 26.01
N ARG A 95 -3.87 -4.93 25.05
CA ARG A 95 -5.10 -5.71 25.28
C ARG A 95 -4.92 -6.85 26.27
N LEU A 96 -3.78 -7.54 26.22
CA LEU A 96 -3.45 -8.56 27.22
C LEU A 96 -3.41 -7.94 28.62
N LEU A 97 -2.72 -6.81 28.78
CA LEU A 97 -2.63 -6.10 30.05
C LEU A 97 -4.01 -5.66 30.57
N ASP A 98 -4.86 -5.06 29.72
CA ASP A 98 -6.22 -4.66 30.10
C ASP A 98 -7.09 -5.87 30.48
N ALA A 99 -6.95 -7.01 29.79
CA ALA A 99 -7.68 -8.24 30.08
C ALA A 99 -7.22 -8.89 31.40
N LEU A 100 -5.93 -8.75 31.76
CA LEU A 100 -5.37 -9.15 33.06
C LEU A 100 -5.67 -8.15 34.20
N GLY A 101 -6.36 -7.04 33.91
CA GLY A 101 -6.81 -6.07 34.91
C GLY A 101 -5.85 -4.91 35.16
N PHE A 102 -4.77 -4.77 34.40
CA PHE A 102 -3.90 -3.59 34.48
C PHE A 102 -4.65 -2.34 33.98
N ARG A 103 -4.42 -1.20 34.64
CA ARG A 103 -4.88 0.10 34.11
C ARG A 103 -3.88 0.58 33.07
N VAL A 104 -4.28 0.55 31.80
CA VAL A 104 -3.40 0.89 30.68
C VAL A 104 -3.91 2.10 29.89
N LYS A 105 -2.98 2.86 29.33
CA LYS A 105 -3.23 3.92 28.35
C LYS A 105 -2.19 3.80 27.22
N PRO A 106 -2.60 3.53 25.97
CA PRO A 106 -1.67 3.56 24.84
C PRO A 106 -1.25 5.01 24.57
N LEU A 107 0.00 5.23 24.17
CA LEU A 107 0.58 6.55 23.92
C LEU A 107 1.34 6.56 22.59
N LEU A 108 1.14 7.57 21.74
CA LEU A 108 2.03 7.83 20.62
C LEU A 108 3.27 8.60 21.08
N ALA A 109 4.42 8.17 20.59
CA ALA A 109 5.75 8.72 20.84
C ALA A 109 6.35 9.21 19.51
N ARG A 110 7.37 10.06 19.62
CA ARG A 110 8.15 10.57 18.48
C ARG A 110 9.55 9.99 18.53
N ILE A 111 9.92 9.17 17.55
CA ILE A 111 11.28 8.61 17.46
C ILE A 111 12.27 9.70 17.05
N SER A 112 13.43 9.70 17.69
CA SER A 112 14.62 10.47 17.35
C SER A 112 15.68 9.52 16.80
N GLY A 113 16.28 9.87 15.67
CA GLY A 113 17.27 9.04 14.98
C GLY A 113 18.22 9.86 14.13
N GLU A 114 19.12 9.19 13.40
CA GLU A 114 20.09 9.86 12.50
C GLU A 114 19.38 10.74 11.46
N ASP A 115 18.29 10.24 10.88
CA ASP A 115 17.49 10.97 9.89
C ASP A 115 16.55 12.02 10.50
N THR A 116 16.34 12.01 11.82
CA THR A 116 15.46 12.96 12.51
C THR A 116 16.00 13.24 13.92
N PRO A 117 17.00 14.14 14.03
CA PRO A 117 17.68 14.38 15.30
C PRO A 117 16.78 15.12 16.30
N TYR A 118 17.06 14.91 17.58
CA TYR A 118 16.39 15.62 18.67
C TYR A 118 16.84 17.11 18.74
N PRO A 119 15.95 18.09 19.05
CA PRO A 119 14.51 17.94 19.26
C PRO A 119 13.80 17.68 17.94
N ALA A 120 13.20 16.50 17.84
CA ALA A 120 12.57 16.06 16.63
C ALA A 120 11.22 16.77 16.48
N ILE A 121 11.02 17.49 15.36
CA ILE A 121 9.67 17.81 14.86
C ILE A 121 9.10 16.55 14.15
N ALA A 122 9.45 15.35 14.65
CA ALA A 122 9.10 14.07 14.07
C ALA A 122 7.59 13.85 14.15
N GLN A 123 7.08 13.03 13.24
CA GLN A 123 5.71 12.56 13.29
C GLN A 123 5.50 11.66 14.52
N LEU A 124 4.25 11.50 14.94
CA LEU A 124 3.88 10.51 15.94
C LEU A 124 3.95 9.14 15.27
N ASP A 125 5.06 8.43 15.45
CA ASP A 125 5.46 7.28 14.64
C ASP A 125 5.77 6.00 15.44
N HIS A 126 5.66 6.07 16.77
CA HIS A 126 5.84 4.91 17.64
C HIS A 126 4.71 4.79 18.67
N LEU A 127 4.28 3.57 18.98
CA LEU A 127 3.26 3.30 19.99
C LEU A 127 3.94 2.74 21.24
N VAL A 128 3.67 3.31 22.41
CA VAL A 128 4.10 2.81 23.73
C VAL A 128 2.89 2.69 24.67
N ILE A 129 3.07 2.11 25.85
CA ILE A 129 1.97 1.89 26.81
C ILE A 129 2.33 2.49 28.16
N LEU A 130 1.46 3.35 28.68
CA LEU A 130 1.47 3.79 30.07
C LEU A 130 0.65 2.80 30.91
N VAL A 131 1.23 2.34 32.01
CA VAL A 131 0.57 1.46 32.98
C VAL A 131 0.55 2.16 34.33
N THR A 132 -0.63 2.26 34.94
CA THR A 132 -0.80 2.82 36.28
C THR A 132 -1.05 1.68 37.27
N LEU A 133 -0.20 1.57 38.29
CA LEU A 133 -0.32 0.60 39.38
C LEU A 133 -0.29 1.35 40.72
N GLY A 134 -1.45 1.45 41.38
CA GLY A 134 -1.59 2.30 42.57
C GLY A 134 -1.34 3.77 42.21
N GLU A 135 -0.34 4.37 42.85
CA GLU A 135 0.10 5.75 42.61
C GLU A 135 1.29 5.84 41.63
N SER A 136 1.84 4.70 41.21
CA SER A 136 3.00 4.64 40.33
C SER A 136 2.58 4.49 38.87
N GLU A 137 3.35 5.11 37.99
CA GLU A 137 3.16 5.04 36.55
C GLU A 137 4.43 4.51 35.88
N TYR A 138 4.25 3.65 34.87
CA TYR A 138 5.33 3.02 34.13
C TYR A 138 5.10 3.13 32.63
N ILE A 139 6.17 3.38 31.86
CA ILE A 139 6.17 3.08 30.43
C ILE A 139 6.61 1.63 30.23
N THR A 140 5.83 0.87 29.48
CA THR A 140 6.20 -0.44 28.95
C THR A 140 6.12 -0.42 27.42
N ASP A 141 7.03 -1.15 26.80
CA ASP A 141 7.18 -1.21 25.35
C ASP A 141 7.76 -2.59 24.98
N VAL A 142 7.10 -3.30 24.06
CA VAL A 142 7.53 -4.58 23.49
C VAL A 142 7.77 -4.48 21.98
N GLY A 143 7.75 -3.26 21.43
CA GLY A 143 7.61 -3.00 20.00
C GLY A 143 8.69 -2.11 19.38
N ASN A 144 9.84 -1.91 20.05
CA ASN A 144 10.88 -0.95 19.60
C ASN A 144 12.11 -1.62 18.94
N GLY A 145 11.98 -2.85 18.46
CA GLY A 145 13.06 -3.59 17.83
C GLY A 145 14.31 -3.70 18.72
N THR A 146 15.49 -3.42 18.16
CA THR A 146 16.79 -3.62 18.85
C THR A 146 17.00 -2.73 20.07
N LYS A 147 16.32 -1.58 20.15
CA LYS A 147 16.48 -0.59 21.23
C LYS A 147 15.34 -0.64 22.24
N CYS A 148 14.56 -1.73 22.27
CA CYS A 148 13.45 -1.87 23.19
C CYS A 148 13.90 -1.91 24.65
N ILE A 149 13.18 -1.19 25.51
CA ILE A 149 13.36 -1.27 26.97
C ILE A 149 13.01 -2.70 27.42
N ARG A 150 13.82 -3.25 28.34
CA ARG A 150 13.74 -4.66 28.76
C ARG A 150 13.09 -4.86 30.12
N SER A 151 12.55 -3.78 30.66
CA SER A 151 11.79 -3.71 31.90
C SER A 151 10.90 -2.46 31.86
N PRO A 152 9.77 -2.45 32.60
CA PRO A 152 8.93 -1.27 32.70
C PRO A 152 9.73 -0.15 33.37
N ILE A 153 9.71 1.05 32.80
CA ILE A 153 10.45 2.19 33.31
C ILE A 153 9.50 3.13 34.06
N HIS A 154 9.77 3.38 35.34
CA HIS A 154 8.96 4.26 36.17
C HIS A 154 9.05 5.70 35.65
N LEU A 155 7.93 6.42 35.63
CA LEU A 155 7.91 7.83 35.22
C LEU A 155 8.67 8.68 36.24
N PRO A 156 9.76 9.36 35.83
CA PRO A 156 10.52 10.21 36.74
C PRO A 156 9.75 11.47 37.12
N THR A 157 10.05 12.01 38.30
CA THR A 157 9.73 13.41 38.61
C THR A 157 10.72 14.34 37.92
N GLU A 158 10.34 15.60 37.72
CA GLU A 158 11.23 16.61 37.12
C GLU A 158 12.56 16.69 37.89
N GLY A 159 13.68 16.67 37.15
CA GLY A 159 15.04 16.73 37.69
C GLY A 159 15.61 15.42 38.26
N THR A 160 14.87 14.30 38.28
CA THR A 160 15.38 13.00 38.76
C THR A 160 15.08 11.90 37.74
N PRO A 161 15.96 11.61 36.79
CA PRO A 161 15.70 10.62 35.75
C PRO A 161 15.63 9.19 36.33
N THR A 162 14.80 8.35 35.72
CA THR A 162 14.77 6.91 36.00
C THR A 162 15.75 6.21 35.06
N VAL A 163 16.66 5.41 35.61
CA VAL A 163 17.64 4.65 34.82
C VAL A 163 17.36 3.15 34.96
N ILE A 164 17.32 2.45 33.82
CA ILE A 164 17.30 0.99 33.74
C ILE A 164 18.49 0.55 32.87
N PRO A 165 18.87 -0.74 32.85
CA PRO A 165 19.97 -1.20 32.01
C PRO A 165 19.80 -0.80 30.54
N GLY A 166 20.68 0.10 30.07
CA GLY A 166 20.73 0.60 28.70
C GLY A 166 19.83 1.79 28.37
N HIS A 167 18.97 2.24 29.29
CA HIS A 167 18.02 3.32 29.01
C HIS A 167 17.86 4.28 30.19
N ARG A 168 17.60 5.54 29.85
CA ARG A 168 17.31 6.61 30.80
C ARG A 168 16.05 7.33 30.37
N LEU A 169 15.09 7.48 31.28
CA LEU A 169 13.90 8.30 31.07
C LEU A 169 14.03 9.57 31.90
N SER A 170 13.88 10.72 31.25
CA SER A 170 13.97 12.04 31.87
C SER A 170 12.68 12.81 31.65
N CYS A 171 12.14 13.45 32.69
CA CYS A 171 11.10 14.47 32.55
C CYS A 171 11.79 15.78 32.14
N ILE A 172 11.59 16.21 30.89
CA ILE A 172 12.31 17.36 30.29
C ILE A 172 11.47 18.64 30.25
N ALA A 173 10.15 18.49 30.40
CA ALA A 173 9.20 19.57 30.68
C ALA A 173 7.95 18.93 31.31
N GLU A 174 7.06 19.74 31.87
CA GLU A 174 5.87 19.25 32.56
C GLU A 174 5.01 18.32 31.67
N GLY A 175 5.04 17.02 31.94
CA GLY A 175 4.34 15.99 31.17
C GLY A 175 5.05 15.52 29.89
N LEU A 176 6.23 16.06 29.56
CA LEU A 176 7.05 15.66 28.42
C LEU A 176 8.26 14.85 28.89
N TYR A 177 8.35 13.62 28.41
CA TYR A 177 9.38 12.66 28.78
C TYR A 177 10.26 12.31 27.59
N LEU A 178 11.56 12.23 27.81
CA LEU A 178 12.56 11.81 26.82
C LEU A 178 13.18 10.50 27.29
N LEU A 179 13.02 9.45 26.48
CA LEU A 179 13.79 8.22 26.60
C LEU A 179 15.09 8.35 25.82
N GLU A 180 16.19 8.06 26.47
CA GLU A 180 17.53 7.96 25.91
C GLU A 180 18.01 6.51 26.01
N TRP A 181 18.87 6.12 25.08
CA TRP A 181 19.54 4.82 25.08
C TRP A 181 21.05 5.03 25.15
N MET A 182 21.75 4.11 25.79
CA MET A 182 23.22 4.13 25.84
C MET A 182 23.80 3.60 24.54
N SER A 183 24.49 4.45 23.77
CA SER A 183 25.19 4.06 22.53
C SER A 183 26.52 3.35 22.81
N GLU A 184 27.12 2.77 21.76
CA GLU A 184 28.36 1.99 21.84
C GLU A 184 29.57 2.80 22.35
N ASP A 185 29.54 4.12 22.18
CA ASP A 185 30.55 5.06 22.68
C ASP A 185 30.30 5.49 24.14
N ASN A 186 29.38 4.83 24.84
CA ASN A 186 28.96 5.12 26.22
C ASN A 186 28.39 6.54 26.40
N THR A 187 27.66 7.04 25.40
CA THR A 187 26.92 8.30 25.50
C THR A 187 25.41 8.06 25.56
N TRP A 188 24.71 8.89 26.34
CA TRP A 188 23.25 8.89 26.35
C TRP A 188 22.74 9.58 25.09
N THR A 189 22.11 8.81 24.22
CA THR A 189 21.59 9.29 22.95
C THR A 189 20.06 9.39 23.02
N PRO A 190 19.44 10.52 22.64
CA PRO A 190 17.99 10.65 22.51
C PRO A 190 17.38 9.55 21.65
N TRP A 191 16.31 8.91 22.12
CA TRP A 191 15.63 7.85 21.37
C TRP A 191 14.17 8.15 21.04
N TYR A 192 13.34 8.49 22.02
CA TYR A 192 12.00 8.98 21.71
C TYR A 192 11.45 9.91 22.77
N THR A 193 10.49 10.76 22.39
CA THR A 193 9.72 11.57 23.33
C THR A 193 8.27 11.13 23.44
N VAL A 194 7.72 11.26 24.65
CA VAL A 194 6.30 11.00 24.97
C VAL A 194 5.76 12.21 25.73
N ASP A 195 4.70 12.82 25.20
CA ASP A 195 4.05 13.98 25.82
C ASP A 195 2.70 13.57 26.42
N LEU A 196 2.60 13.39 27.73
CA LEU A 196 1.36 12.98 28.39
C LEU A 196 0.25 14.03 28.36
N LYS A 197 0.57 15.32 28.18
CA LYS A 197 -0.40 16.41 28.13
C LYS A 197 -1.04 16.52 26.76
N GLN A 198 -0.25 16.44 25.69
CA GLN A 198 -0.71 16.59 24.31
C GLN A 198 -1.19 15.28 23.69
N ASN A 199 -0.89 14.14 24.32
CA ASN A 199 -1.31 12.81 23.89
C ASN A 199 -2.79 12.56 24.24
N THR A 200 -3.60 13.26 23.45
CA THR A 200 -5.07 13.33 23.45
C THR A 200 -5.67 12.60 22.25
N TYR A 201 -4.87 11.77 21.58
CA TYR A 201 -5.23 11.11 20.34
C TYR A 201 -6.32 10.06 20.57
N ILE A 202 -7.20 9.90 19.58
CA ILE A 202 -8.22 8.85 19.54
C ILE A 202 -7.65 7.62 18.82
N PRO A 203 -8.14 6.40 19.08
CA PRO A 203 -7.53 5.19 18.51
C PRO A 203 -7.39 5.17 17.00
N GLN A 204 -8.25 5.90 16.28
CA GLN A 204 -8.16 6.11 14.83
C GLN A 204 -6.84 6.78 14.42
N ASP A 205 -6.24 7.63 15.26
CA ASP A 205 -4.95 8.26 14.99
C ASP A 205 -3.82 7.23 14.92
N THR A 206 -3.93 6.11 15.66
CA THR A 206 -3.00 4.99 15.55
C THR A 206 -3.08 4.31 14.18
N VAL A 207 -4.26 4.29 13.54
CA VAL A 207 -4.42 3.73 12.19
C VAL A 207 -3.71 4.61 11.16
N PHE A 208 -3.81 5.95 11.29
CA PHE A 208 -3.10 6.89 10.42
C PHE A 208 -1.58 6.83 10.62
N ALA A 209 -1.12 6.77 11.88
CA ALA A 209 0.29 6.63 12.20
C ALA A 209 0.87 5.30 11.66
N ASN A 210 0.15 4.20 11.85
CA ASN A 210 0.46 2.88 11.27
C ASN A 210 0.51 2.92 9.73
N PHE A 211 -0.47 3.54 9.09
CA PHE A 211 -0.48 3.73 7.63
C PHE A 211 0.75 4.53 7.19
N HIS A 212 1.09 5.62 7.87
CA HIS A 212 2.24 6.44 7.54
C HIS A 212 3.54 5.64 7.66
N VAL A 213 3.79 5.00 8.81
CA VAL A 213 5.04 4.26 9.05
C VAL A 213 5.20 3.11 8.06
N ALA A 214 4.16 2.32 7.81
CA ALA A 214 4.21 1.21 6.86
C ALA A 214 4.45 1.65 5.41
N ASN A 215 4.10 2.89 5.05
CA ASN A 215 4.26 3.40 3.69
C ASN A 215 5.53 4.25 3.48
N VAL A 216 5.92 5.03 4.48
CA VAL A 216 6.87 6.15 4.31
C VAL A 216 8.19 5.89 5.00
N HIS A 217 8.21 5.14 6.10
CA HIS A 217 9.42 5.00 6.91
C HIS A 217 10.41 4.02 6.26
N PRO A 218 11.61 4.46 5.83
CA PRO A 218 12.54 3.65 5.02
C PRO A 218 12.98 2.35 5.71
N LEU A 219 13.21 2.40 7.03
CA LEU A 219 13.55 1.23 7.83
C LEU A 219 12.53 0.09 7.69
N PHE A 220 11.24 0.44 7.61
CA PHE A 220 10.15 -0.53 7.64
C PHE A 220 9.71 -0.98 6.25
N SER A 221 9.89 -0.15 5.21
CA SER A 221 9.46 -0.46 3.85
C SER A 221 10.55 -1.02 2.94
N GLN A 222 11.84 -0.90 3.31
CA GLN A 222 12.94 -1.24 2.40
C GLN A 222 13.84 -2.38 2.89
N VAL A 223 13.96 -2.56 4.20
CA VAL A 223 14.93 -3.51 4.78
C VAL A 223 14.19 -4.60 5.54
N PRO A 224 14.36 -5.89 5.22
CA PRO A 224 13.85 -6.97 6.04
C PRO A 224 14.49 -6.89 7.43
N LEU A 225 13.65 -6.80 8.46
CA LEU A 225 14.05 -6.66 9.84
C LEU A 225 13.28 -7.66 10.69
N ALA A 226 14.00 -8.45 11.47
CA ALA A 226 13.44 -9.26 12.54
C ALA A 226 14.35 -9.20 13.77
N VAL A 227 13.78 -9.03 14.96
CA VAL A 227 14.48 -8.95 16.24
C VAL A 227 13.77 -9.84 17.24
N LEU A 228 14.53 -10.75 17.86
CA LEU A 228 14.05 -11.56 18.98
C LEU A 228 15.00 -11.37 20.15
N HIS A 229 14.50 -10.91 21.29
CA HIS A 229 15.37 -10.70 22.45
C HIS A 229 15.75 -12.04 23.08
N THR A 230 17.01 -12.17 23.46
CA THR A 230 17.50 -13.25 24.34
C THR A 230 17.64 -12.70 25.75
N ALA A 231 17.93 -13.51 26.77
CA ALA A 231 18.09 -13.03 28.15
C ALA A 231 19.04 -11.82 28.27
N TYR A 232 20.13 -11.84 27.51
CA TYR A 232 21.21 -10.84 27.58
C TYR A 232 21.40 -10.05 26.30
N GLY A 233 20.52 -10.18 25.31
CA GLY A 233 20.87 -9.81 23.95
C GLY A 233 19.69 -9.76 23.01
N ALA A 234 19.99 -9.82 21.72
CA ALA A 234 19.01 -10.05 20.68
C ALA A 234 19.61 -10.81 19.49
N LYS A 235 18.78 -11.64 18.87
CA LYS A 235 18.99 -12.17 17.53
C LYS A 235 18.38 -11.18 16.55
N VAL A 236 19.16 -10.75 15.54
CA VAL A 236 18.73 -9.72 14.59
C VAL A 236 18.98 -10.21 13.17
N ILE A 237 17.92 -10.19 12.35
CA ILE A 237 18.03 -10.28 10.88
C ILE A 237 17.84 -8.86 10.34
N THR A 238 18.82 -8.33 9.62
CA THR A 238 18.71 -7.05 8.92
C THR A 238 19.63 -6.96 7.72
N LYS A 239 19.19 -6.37 6.61
CA LYS A 239 19.99 -6.18 5.38
C LYS A 239 20.71 -7.47 4.91
N GLY A 240 20.04 -8.62 4.99
CA GLY A 240 20.64 -9.91 4.63
C GLY A 240 21.76 -10.38 5.57
N LYS A 241 21.84 -9.84 6.79
CA LYS A 241 22.79 -10.29 7.82
C LYS A 241 22.03 -10.84 9.01
N TYR A 242 22.60 -11.89 9.61
CA TYR A 242 22.21 -12.38 10.92
C TYR A 242 23.25 -11.93 11.94
N LYS A 243 22.80 -11.33 13.04
CA LYS A 243 23.64 -10.90 14.15
C LYS A 243 23.11 -11.45 15.47
N HIS A 244 24.04 -11.75 16.37
CA HIS A 244 23.73 -12.00 17.77
C HIS A 244 24.41 -10.95 18.62
N THR A 245 23.62 -10.07 19.24
CA THR A 245 24.13 -9.09 20.18
C THR A 245 24.07 -9.66 21.59
N HIS A 246 25.05 -9.30 22.42
CA HIS A 246 24.94 -9.37 23.87
C HIS A 246 25.14 -7.98 24.44
N PHE A 247 24.31 -7.61 25.39
CA PHE A 247 24.39 -6.38 26.13
C PHE A 247 25.17 -6.63 27.42
N ALA A 248 26.26 -5.88 27.65
CA ALA A 248 27.04 -5.95 28.88
C ALA A 248 26.80 -4.65 29.68
N TRP A 249 26.00 -4.73 30.75
CA TRP A 249 25.67 -3.57 31.57
C TRP A 249 26.41 -3.65 32.92
N THR A 250 26.98 -2.53 33.35
CA THR A 250 27.53 -2.36 34.70
C THR A 250 26.47 -1.82 35.65
N ALA A 251 26.42 -2.33 36.89
CA ALA A 251 25.36 -2.04 37.87
C ALA A 251 25.43 -0.65 38.53
N HIS A 252 26.31 0.25 38.08
CA HIS A 252 26.69 1.45 38.85
C HIS A 252 25.67 2.60 38.85
N GLU A 253 24.49 2.45 38.24
CA GLU A 253 23.48 3.52 38.18
C GLU A 253 22.04 3.06 38.49
N THR A 254 21.84 1.94 39.19
CA THR A 254 20.48 1.49 39.57
C THR A 254 19.96 2.18 40.83
N GLY A 255 19.74 3.49 40.74
CA GLY A 255 18.88 4.22 41.66
C GLY A 255 17.41 4.04 41.28
N GLY A 256 16.84 2.85 41.45
CA GLY A 256 15.43 2.60 41.10
C GLY A 256 15.07 1.12 41.14
N GLY A 257 14.43 0.70 42.24
CA GLY A 257 14.22 -0.70 42.60
C GLY A 257 13.32 -1.49 41.67
N TRP A 258 13.80 -2.68 41.33
CA TRP A 258 13.00 -3.85 40.96
C TRP A 258 13.60 -5.04 41.71
N PRO A 259 12.82 -5.87 42.42
CA PRO A 259 13.37 -7.08 43.03
C PRO A 259 13.91 -8.02 41.92
N PRO A 260 15.04 -8.72 42.17
CA PRO A 260 15.56 -9.70 41.23
C PRO A 260 14.54 -10.83 41.08
N VAL A 261 13.97 -10.97 39.87
CA VAL A 261 13.21 -12.16 39.50
C VAL A 261 14.24 -13.22 39.14
N ASP A 262 14.34 -14.27 39.95
CA ASP A 262 15.28 -15.40 39.80
C ASP A 262 15.39 -15.89 38.36
N VAL A 263 16.50 -15.53 37.69
CA VAL A 263 17.12 -16.23 36.56
C VAL A 263 18.55 -15.69 36.43
N ASP A 264 19.53 -16.50 36.85
CA ASP A 264 20.98 -16.41 36.64
C ASP A 264 21.54 -15.03 36.21
N VAL A 265 21.96 -14.20 37.15
CA VAL A 265 22.78 -13.00 36.86
C VAL A 265 24.25 -13.33 37.18
N PRO A 266 25.11 -13.68 36.19
CA PRO A 266 26.53 -13.81 36.42
C PRO A 266 27.22 -12.45 36.64
N PRO A 267 28.43 -12.42 37.23
CA PRO A 267 29.08 -11.19 37.65
C PRO A 267 29.48 -10.28 36.49
N VAL A 268 29.42 -9.00 36.81
CA VAL A 268 29.68 -7.81 35.99
C VAL A 268 31.11 -7.80 35.42
N MET A 269 31.25 -7.51 34.13
CA MET A 269 32.53 -7.20 33.46
C MET A 269 32.39 -5.86 32.73
N ASP A 270 33.40 -5.00 32.84
CA ASP A 270 33.39 -3.60 32.41
C ASP A 270 33.07 -3.37 30.92
N GLY A 271 32.09 -2.49 30.65
CA GLY A 271 32.32 -1.38 29.71
C GLY A 271 31.83 -1.44 28.26
N LYS A 272 30.78 -2.18 27.86
CA LYS A 272 30.16 -2.06 26.52
C LYS A 272 28.65 -2.31 26.46
N ALA A 273 27.87 -1.29 26.06
CA ALA A 273 26.41 -1.35 25.92
C ALA A 273 25.90 -2.55 25.10
N SER A 274 26.55 -2.85 23.97
CA SER A 274 26.36 -4.08 23.21
C SER A 274 27.65 -4.51 22.54
N VAL A 275 27.93 -5.81 22.55
CA VAL A 275 29.03 -6.43 21.80
C VAL A 275 28.42 -7.30 20.72
N ASP A 276 28.78 -7.04 19.46
CA ASP A 276 28.49 -7.93 18.34
C ASP A 276 29.43 -9.15 18.45
N PHE A 277 28.87 -10.31 18.80
CA PHE A 277 29.62 -11.56 18.94
C PHE A 277 29.83 -12.28 17.60
N GLY A 278 29.37 -11.68 16.51
CA GLY A 278 29.53 -12.21 15.17
C GLY A 278 28.32 -11.87 14.31
N HIS A 279 28.60 -11.38 13.11
CA HIS A 279 27.62 -11.29 12.04
C HIS A 279 28.01 -12.25 10.93
N ARG A 280 27.01 -12.94 10.38
CA ARG A 280 27.17 -13.71 9.15
C ARG A 280 26.23 -13.18 8.08
N SER A 281 26.73 -13.08 6.86
CA SER A 281 25.89 -12.82 5.69
C SER A 281 24.96 -14.01 5.48
N LEU A 282 23.73 -13.73 5.09
CA LEU A 282 22.71 -14.72 4.76
C LEU A 282 22.45 -14.69 3.26
N SER A 283 22.34 -15.86 2.66
CA SER A 283 21.58 -16.01 1.42
C SER A 283 20.09 -15.75 1.68
N CYS A 284 19.34 -15.39 0.64
CA CYS A 284 17.90 -15.15 0.78
C CYS A 284 17.16 -16.43 1.20
N GLU A 285 17.70 -17.58 0.81
CA GLU A 285 17.19 -18.91 1.07
C GLU A 285 17.37 -19.33 2.54
N GLU A 286 18.34 -18.77 3.27
CA GLU A 286 18.55 -19.06 4.69
C GLU A 286 17.61 -18.28 5.63
N ILE A 287 17.09 -17.13 5.19
CA ILE A 287 16.25 -16.26 6.02
C ILE A 287 14.97 -16.98 6.49
N PRO A 288 14.18 -17.64 5.61
CA PRO A 288 13.02 -18.43 6.03
C PRO A 288 13.32 -19.48 7.08
N ALA A 289 14.40 -20.24 6.89
CA ALA A 289 14.79 -21.31 7.80
C ALA A 289 15.15 -20.75 9.19
N LEU A 290 15.82 -19.60 9.24
CA LEU A 290 16.08 -18.89 10.49
C LEU A 290 14.79 -18.34 11.12
N LEU A 291 13.87 -17.78 10.33
CA LEU A 291 12.63 -17.24 10.87
C LEU A 291 11.76 -18.34 11.51
N VAL A 292 11.70 -19.51 10.90
CA VAL A 292 11.00 -20.67 11.47
C VAL A 292 11.78 -21.25 12.67
N GLY A 293 13.07 -21.55 12.50
CA GLY A 293 13.86 -22.27 13.50
C GLY A 293 14.27 -21.42 14.72
N GLU A 294 14.64 -20.16 14.51
CA GLU A 294 15.19 -19.29 15.55
C GLU A 294 14.20 -18.22 16.03
N PHE A 295 13.32 -17.73 15.14
CA PHE A 295 12.31 -16.72 15.47
C PHE A 295 10.90 -17.29 15.68
N ARG A 296 10.73 -18.62 15.57
CA ARG A 296 9.52 -19.39 15.89
C ARG A 296 8.28 -19.04 15.04
N PHE A 297 8.47 -18.79 13.75
CA PHE A 297 7.36 -18.59 12.81
C PHE A 297 6.74 -19.94 12.43
N ASP A 298 5.40 -20.02 12.34
CA ASP A 298 4.71 -21.30 12.06
C ASP A 298 4.73 -21.75 10.60
N TYR A 299 4.88 -20.83 9.64
CA TYR A 299 4.63 -21.14 8.23
C TYR A 299 5.70 -20.59 7.28
N GLY A 300 5.86 -21.29 6.15
CA GLY A 300 6.80 -20.96 5.10
C GLY A 300 6.32 -19.83 4.20
N PHE A 301 7.26 -19.29 3.43
CA PHE A 301 7.04 -18.17 2.52
C PHE A 301 6.54 -18.69 1.17
N SER A 302 5.57 -18.02 0.57
CA SER A 302 5.16 -18.31 -0.80
C SER A 302 6.30 -18.01 -1.78
N SER A 303 6.28 -18.58 -2.98
CA SER A 303 7.27 -18.29 -4.03
C SER A 303 7.36 -16.79 -4.33
N GLU A 304 6.24 -16.08 -4.26
CA GLU A 304 6.17 -14.62 -4.47
C GLU A 304 6.80 -13.85 -3.31
N GLN A 305 6.51 -14.24 -2.07
CA GLN A 305 7.15 -13.66 -0.88
C GLN A 305 8.66 -13.91 -0.90
N MET A 306 9.10 -15.09 -1.34
CA MET A 306 10.52 -15.39 -1.53
C MET A 306 11.17 -14.48 -2.58
N GLU A 307 10.48 -14.18 -3.68
CA GLU A 307 11.01 -13.28 -4.70
C GLU A 307 11.07 -11.82 -4.21
N ARG A 308 10.05 -11.35 -3.49
CA ARG A 308 10.06 -10.04 -2.82
C ARG A 308 11.19 -9.96 -1.81
N LEU A 309 11.39 -11.00 -0.99
CA LEU A 309 12.48 -11.07 -0.03
C LEU A 309 13.84 -10.97 -0.75
N ARG A 310 14.04 -11.70 -1.85
CA ARG A 310 15.27 -11.60 -2.67
C ARG A 310 15.53 -10.19 -3.18
N LYS A 311 14.49 -9.49 -3.66
CA LYS A 311 14.60 -8.11 -4.13
C LYS A 311 15.08 -7.17 -3.02
N HIS A 312 14.50 -7.27 -1.81
CA HIS A 312 14.88 -6.41 -0.68
C HIS A 312 16.25 -6.74 -0.10
N VAL A 313 16.67 -8.01 -0.10
CA VAL A 313 18.00 -8.42 0.35
C VAL A 313 19.09 -8.01 -0.65
N LYS A 314 18.84 -8.17 -1.97
CA LYS A 314 19.79 -7.77 -3.02
C LYS A 314 19.84 -6.25 -3.25
N GLY A 315 18.71 -5.55 -3.09
CA GLY A 315 18.58 -4.10 -3.28
C GLY A 315 19.20 -3.24 -2.16
N GLY A 316 19.68 -3.84 -1.07
CA GLY A 316 20.34 -3.13 0.03
C GLY A 316 21.69 -2.48 -0.31
N ALA A 317 22.19 -2.64 -1.54
CA ALA A 317 23.44 -2.05 -2.02
C ALA A 317 23.26 -0.98 -3.12
N ASP A 318 22.05 -0.77 -3.64
CA ASP A 318 21.82 0.21 -4.71
C ASP A 318 20.57 1.03 -4.41
N SER A 319 20.81 2.20 -3.80
CA SER A 319 19.81 3.20 -3.49
C SER A 319 19.32 3.85 -4.79
N THR A 320 18.43 3.19 -5.54
CA THR A 320 17.54 3.82 -6.53
C THR A 320 16.46 2.85 -7.03
N LEU A 321 15.45 2.54 -6.21
CA LEU A 321 14.18 1.96 -6.71
C LEU A 321 12.97 2.68 -6.09
N LYS A 322 12.11 3.15 -7.00
CA LYS A 322 11.14 4.24 -6.87
C LYS A 322 9.95 3.91 -5.94
N SER A 323 9.43 4.95 -5.30
CA SER A 323 8.24 4.96 -4.44
C SER A 323 6.99 4.41 -5.13
N THR A 324 6.04 3.90 -4.34
CA THR A 324 4.70 3.44 -4.77
C THR A 324 3.65 4.55 -4.75
N GLN A 325 4.08 5.81 -4.65
CA GLN A 325 3.36 6.87 -5.34
C GLN A 325 3.61 6.64 -6.83
N PRO A 326 2.58 6.69 -7.71
CA PRO A 326 2.84 6.80 -9.13
C PRO A 326 3.90 7.87 -9.28
N SER A 327 4.99 7.53 -9.97
CA SER A 327 6.08 8.49 -10.15
C SER A 327 5.49 9.80 -10.69
N PRO A 328 6.11 10.98 -10.45
CA PRO A 328 5.65 12.22 -11.07
C PRO A 328 5.37 12.06 -12.57
N ASP A 329 6.14 11.20 -13.24
CA ASP A 329 5.95 10.80 -14.63
C ASP A 329 4.64 10.02 -14.88
N GLU A 330 4.25 9.08 -14.01
CA GLU A 330 3.00 8.30 -14.13
C GLU A 330 1.75 9.13 -13.81
N LEU A 331 1.83 10.05 -12.84
CA LEU A 331 0.76 11.03 -12.59
C LEU A 331 0.60 11.97 -13.78
N ALA A 332 1.72 12.49 -14.32
CA ALA A 332 1.71 13.32 -15.51
C ALA A 332 1.13 12.56 -16.73
N ILE A 333 1.43 11.28 -16.88
CA ILE A 333 0.82 10.43 -17.93
C ILE A 333 -0.68 10.28 -17.72
N LYS A 334 -1.16 10.02 -16.49
CA LYS A 334 -2.60 9.90 -16.18
C LYS A 334 -3.34 11.19 -16.56
N GLU A 335 -2.80 12.35 -16.20
CA GLU A 335 -3.38 13.66 -16.55
C GLU A 335 -3.34 13.91 -18.07
N THR A 336 -2.23 13.62 -18.73
CA THR A 336 -2.10 13.78 -20.19
C THR A 336 -3.10 12.91 -20.95
N VAL A 337 -3.29 11.67 -20.52
CA VAL A 337 -4.29 10.75 -21.11
C VAL A 337 -5.70 11.30 -20.88
N ARG A 338 -6.04 11.74 -19.66
CA ARG A 338 -7.35 12.38 -19.38
C ARG A 338 -7.61 13.56 -20.32
N ASP A 339 -6.63 14.44 -20.49
CA ASP A 339 -6.76 15.63 -21.32
C ASP A 339 -6.95 15.28 -22.80
N CYS A 340 -6.28 14.23 -23.27
CA CYS A 340 -6.51 13.68 -24.61
C CYS A 340 -7.96 13.21 -24.80
N TYR A 341 -8.50 12.44 -23.84
CA TYR A 341 -9.89 11.97 -23.89
C TYR A 341 -10.89 13.13 -23.82
N SER A 342 -10.68 14.10 -22.92
CA SER A 342 -11.48 15.33 -22.85
C SER A 342 -11.44 16.12 -24.16
N LYS A 343 -10.28 16.24 -24.81
CA LYS A 343 -10.15 16.90 -26.11
C LYS A 343 -10.93 16.17 -27.20
N VAL A 344 -10.82 14.83 -27.29
CA VAL A 344 -11.61 14.02 -28.22
C VAL A 344 -13.10 14.26 -28.01
N CYS A 345 -13.56 14.30 -26.74
CA CYS A 345 -14.94 14.59 -26.40
C CYS A 345 -15.41 15.98 -26.85
N ARG A 346 -14.60 17.03 -26.63
CA ARG A 346 -14.94 18.41 -26.99
C ARG A 346 -14.94 18.65 -28.50
N GLU A 347 -14.01 18.04 -29.21
CA GLU A 347 -13.84 18.20 -30.67
C GLU A 347 -14.66 17.21 -31.50
N PHE A 348 -15.42 16.32 -30.85
CA PHE A 348 -16.20 15.30 -31.52
C PHE A 348 -17.28 15.93 -32.40
N ASN A 349 -17.33 15.50 -33.67
CA ASN A 349 -18.22 16.05 -34.69
C ASN A 349 -18.72 14.95 -35.65
N PRO A 350 -19.75 15.22 -36.48
CA PRO A 350 -20.33 14.21 -37.37
C PRO A 350 -19.33 13.56 -38.35
N ALA A 351 -18.29 14.26 -38.79
CA ALA A 351 -17.29 13.68 -39.71
C ALA A 351 -16.44 12.59 -39.02
N LYS A 352 -16.21 12.72 -37.71
CA LYS A 352 -15.53 11.69 -36.90
C LYS A 352 -16.45 10.53 -36.51
N GLN A 353 -17.77 10.66 -36.67
CA GLN A 353 -18.72 9.61 -36.30
C GLN A 353 -18.54 8.35 -37.15
N GLU A 354 -18.41 8.49 -38.47
CA GLU A 354 -18.28 7.35 -39.37
C GLU A 354 -17.01 6.53 -39.06
N GLN A 355 -15.88 7.19 -38.78
CA GLN A 355 -14.64 6.54 -38.39
C GLN A 355 -14.77 5.82 -37.04
N ALA A 356 -15.41 6.46 -36.05
CA ALA A 356 -15.69 5.86 -34.75
C ALA A 356 -16.59 4.62 -34.87
N ASP A 357 -17.57 4.65 -35.77
CA ASP A 357 -18.50 3.57 -36.04
C ASP A 357 -17.82 2.38 -36.73
N GLN A 358 -16.94 2.66 -37.70
CA GLN A 358 -16.11 1.63 -38.36
C GLN A 358 -15.16 0.97 -37.35
N LEU A 359 -14.56 1.76 -36.46
CA LEU A 359 -13.70 1.23 -35.41
C LEU A 359 -14.48 0.34 -34.44
N ALA A 360 -15.64 0.79 -33.94
CA ALA A 360 -16.49 -0.02 -33.08
C ALA A 360 -16.85 -1.36 -33.74
N GLN A 361 -17.23 -1.34 -35.03
CA GLN A 361 -17.51 -2.58 -35.78
C GLN A 361 -16.30 -3.52 -35.85
N SER A 362 -15.08 -3.00 -36.04
CA SER A 362 -13.87 -3.83 -36.03
C SER A 362 -13.59 -4.53 -34.68
N PHE A 363 -14.20 -4.04 -33.60
CA PHE A 363 -14.08 -4.57 -32.25
C PHE A 363 -15.36 -5.32 -31.76
N GLY A 364 -16.26 -5.67 -32.68
CA GLY A 364 -17.35 -6.61 -32.38
C GLY A 364 -18.69 -5.97 -32.00
N TYR A 365 -18.89 -4.68 -32.28
CA TYR A 365 -20.23 -4.09 -32.29
C TYR A 365 -20.93 -4.34 -33.62
N SER A 366 -22.22 -4.66 -33.58
CA SER A 366 -23.01 -4.81 -34.80
C SER A 366 -23.32 -3.44 -35.42
N LYS A 367 -23.66 -3.42 -36.72
CA LYS A 367 -24.16 -2.20 -37.37
C LYS A 367 -25.40 -1.63 -36.67
N GLN A 368 -26.23 -2.51 -36.11
CA GLN A 368 -27.43 -2.14 -35.36
C GLN A 368 -27.06 -1.46 -34.04
N ASP A 369 -26.11 -2.01 -33.28
CA ASP A 369 -25.64 -1.41 -32.01
C ASP A 369 -25.18 0.03 -32.21
N VAL A 370 -24.39 0.25 -33.26
CA VAL A 370 -23.82 1.55 -33.57
C VAL A 370 -24.88 2.53 -34.11
N HIS A 371 -25.74 2.09 -35.02
CA HIS A 371 -26.79 2.91 -35.62
C HIS A 371 -27.85 3.33 -34.59
N GLU A 372 -28.31 2.41 -33.74
CA GLU A 372 -29.37 2.68 -32.76
C GLU A 372 -28.95 3.62 -31.65
N LEU A 373 -27.66 3.61 -31.30
CA LEU A 373 -27.15 4.55 -30.31
C LEU A 373 -26.99 5.95 -30.86
N GLY A 374 -26.82 6.13 -32.17
CA GLY A 374 -26.78 7.44 -32.81
C GLY A 374 -25.57 8.31 -32.41
N ALA A 375 -25.45 9.47 -33.05
CA ALA A 375 -24.23 10.27 -32.97
C ALA A 375 -23.86 10.73 -31.55
N GLY A 376 -22.56 10.68 -31.23
CA GLY A 376 -21.96 11.26 -30.03
C GLY A 376 -21.89 10.36 -28.79
N ALA A 377 -22.21 9.06 -28.90
CA ALA A 377 -22.00 8.08 -27.84
C ALA A 377 -20.70 7.26 -28.05
N SER A 378 -20.46 6.75 -29.27
CA SER A 378 -19.19 6.15 -29.67
C SER A 378 -18.23 7.23 -30.16
N MET A 379 -17.03 7.27 -29.57
CA MET A 379 -15.98 8.25 -29.91
C MET A 379 -14.70 7.62 -30.48
N GLY A 380 -14.75 6.34 -30.88
CA GLY A 380 -13.63 5.69 -31.56
C GLY A 380 -12.44 5.37 -30.64
N LEU A 381 -12.70 5.03 -29.37
CA LEU A 381 -11.66 4.74 -28.37
C LEU A 381 -11.79 3.32 -27.76
N SER A 382 -12.78 2.53 -28.22
CA SER A 382 -13.05 1.18 -27.71
C SER A 382 -12.08 0.13 -28.26
N CYS A 383 -11.97 -1.00 -27.56
CA CYS A 383 -11.27 -2.19 -28.04
C CYS A 383 -12.09 -3.48 -27.98
N GLY A 384 -13.37 -3.41 -27.67
CA GLY A 384 -14.28 -4.56 -27.72
C GLY A 384 -15.68 -4.24 -27.26
N ASN A 385 -16.57 -5.23 -27.26
CA ASN A 385 -17.95 -5.12 -26.82
C ASN A 385 -18.20 -5.98 -25.56
N PRO A 386 -17.88 -5.48 -24.34
CA PRO A 386 -18.03 -6.27 -23.12
C PRO A 386 -19.49 -6.64 -22.84
N VAL A 387 -20.45 -5.80 -23.24
CA VAL A 387 -21.89 -6.03 -23.08
C VAL A 387 -22.31 -7.33 -23.76
N SER A 388 -21.80 -7.63 -24.96
CA SER A 388 -22.10 -8.87 -25.68
C SER A 388 -21.69 -10.15 -24.93
N ARG A 389 -20.76 -10.03 -24.00
CA ARG A 389 -20.16 -11.14 -23.24
C ARG A 389 -20.58 -11.16 -21.76
N ALA A 390 -21.34 -10.17 -21.32
CA ALA A 390 -21.72 -9.96 -19.93
C ALA A 390 -22.93 -10.78 -19.46
N ASP A 391 -23.67 -11.48 -20.33
CA ASP A 391 -24.88 -12.24 -19.97
C ASP A 391 -25.86 -11.45 -19.07
N LEU A 392 -26.07 -10.16 -19.39
CA LEU A 392 -26.88 -9.25 -18.57
C LEU A 392 -28.35 -9.71 -18.51
N ARG A 393 -28.92 -9.63 -17.31
CA ARG A 393 -30.29 -10.06 -17.00
C ARG A 393 -31.17 -8.88 -16.61
N GLU A 394 -32.46 -9.03 -16.82
CA GLU A 394 -33.46 -8.04 -16.40
C GLU A 394 -33.37 -7.79 -14.88
N GLY A 395 -33.40 -6.51 -14.48
CA GLY A 395 -33.33 -6.09 -13.08
C GLY A 395 -31.92 -5.97 -12.48
N GLU A 396 -30.85 -6.35 -13.21
CA GLU A 396 -29.48 -6.27 -12.67
C GLU A 396 -28.98 -4.82 -12.47
N VAL A 397 -28.12 -4.64 -11.47
CA VAL A 397 -27.30 -3.44 -11.28
C VAL A 397 -25.98 -3.62 -12.01
N VAL A 398 -25.73 -2.79 -13.04
CA VAL A 398 -24.54 -2.84 -13.89
C VAL A 398 -23.69 -1.60 -13.70
N LEU A 399 -22.39 -1.81 -13.45
CA LEU A 399 -21.38 -0.75 -13.38
C LEU A 399 -20.48 -0.79 -14.61
N ASP A 400 -20.32 0.34 -15.28
CA ASP A 400 -19.38 0.52 -16.39
C ASP A 400 -18.21 1.43 -15.97
N LEU A 401 -16.99 0.91 -16.12
CA LEU A 401 -15.75 1.60 -15.79
C LEU A 401 -15.18 2.27 -17.04
N GLY A 402 -14.93 3.57 -16.95
CA GLY A 402 -14.55 4.37 -18.12
C GLY A 402 -15.72 4.51 -19.09
N ALA A 403 -16.90 4.85 -18.55
CA ALA A 403 -18.15 4.83 -19.29
C ALA A 403 -18.18 5.77 -20.52
N GLY A 404 -17.21 6.69 -20.64
CA GLY A 404 -17.10 7.62 -21.76
C GLY A 404 -18.39 8.43 -21.93
N ALA A 405 -18.90 8.52 -23.16
CA ALA A 405 -20.19 9.15 -23.44
C ALA A 405 -21.41 8.21 -23.29
N GLY A 406 -21.24 7.06 -22.61
CA GLY A 406 -22.30 6.14 -22.20
C GLY A 406 -22.62 5.00 -23.17
N PHE A 407 -21.78 4.76 -24.18
CA PHE A 407 -22.07 3.81 -25.27
C PHE A 407 -22.43 2.40 -24.77
N ASP A 408 -21.59 1.79 -23.94
CA ASP A 408 -21.81 0.42 -23.43
C ASP A 408 -23.00 0.37 -22.45
N LEU A 409 -23.17 1.36 -21.58
CA LEU A 409 -24.34 1.44 -20.69
C LEU A 409 -25.66 1.56 -21.45
N PHE A 410 -25.71 2.25 -22.58
CA PHE A 410 -26.94 2.35 -23.36
C PHE A 410 -27.28 1.04 -24.09
N LEU A 411 -26.29 0.22 -24.45
CA LEU A 411 -26.54 -1.16 -24.88
C LEU A 411 -27.01 -2.04 -23.72
N ALA A 412 -26.40 -1.88 -22.55
CA ALA A 412 -26.77 -2.61 -21.34
C ALA A 412 -28.22 -2.29 -20.89
N ALA A 413 -28.67 -1.04 -21.04
CA ALA A 413 -30.02 -0.58 -20.71
C ALA A 413 -31.13 -1.45 -21.32
N LYS A 414 -30.93 -1.86 -22.58
CA LYS A 414 -31.89 -2.70 -23.30
C LYS A 414 -32.00 -4.10 -22.72
N ARG A 415 -30.93 -4.60 -22.08
CA ARG A 415 -30.86 -5.96 -21.52
C ARG A 415 -31.38 -6.03 -20.10
N VAL A 416 -31.06 -5.03 -19.29
CA VAL A 416 -31.48 -5.00 -17.87
C VAL A 416 -32.90 -4.45 -17.69
N GLY A 417 -33.46 -3.80 -18.70
CA GLY A 417 -34.81 -3.26 -18.66
C GLY A 417 -34.99 -2.09 -17.68
N PRO A 418 -36.22 -1.59 -17.52
CA PRO A 418 -36.51 -0.42 -16.68
C PRO A 418 -36.39 -0.70 -15.17
N SER A 419 -36.42 -1.98 -14.76
CA SER A 419 -36.25 -2.42 -13.37
C SER A 419 -34.78 -2.52 -12.96
N GLY A 420 -33.85 -2.61 -13.92
CA GLY A 420 -32.41 -2.62 -13.66
C GLY A 420 -31.86 -1.22 -13.36
N ARG A 421 -30.61 -1.17 -12.93
CA ARG A 421 -29.91 0.09 -12.66
C ARG A 421 -28.55 0.12 -13.34
N LEU A 422 -28.24 1.23 -13.98
CA LEU A 422 -26.99 1.45 -14.68
C LEU A 422 -26.17 2.52 -13.95
N ILE A 423 -24.87 2.26 -13.80
CA ILE A 423 -23.96 3.18 -13.13
C ILE A 423 -22.73 3.32 -14.03
N GLY A 424 -22.40 4.55 -14.43
CA GLY A 424 -21.19 4.86 -15.18
C GLY A 424 -20.20 5.65 -14.34
N VAL A 425 -18.93 5.25 -14.35
CA VAL A 425 -17.85 6.02 -13.72
C VAL A 425 -16.82 6.39 -14.78
N ASP A 426 -16.44 7.65 -14.84
CA ASP A 426 -15.40 8.14 -15.75
C ASP A 426 -14.54 9.22 -15.07
N TYR A 427 -13.26 9.28 -15.46
CA TYR A 427 -12.29 10.23 -14.92
C TYR A 427 -12.35 11.60 -15.63
N SER A 428 -12.94 11.68 -16.82
CA SER A 428 -13.13 12.94 -17.55
C SER A 428 -14.51 13.54 -17.25
N ALA A 429 -14.52 14.74 -16.67
CA ALA A 429 -15.75 15.50 -16.47
C ALA A 429 -16.51 15.76 -17.79
N ASP A 430 -15.80 16.03 -18.89
CA ASP A 430 -16.39 16.22 -20.22
C ASP A 430 -17.12 14.96 -20.71
N MET A 431 -16.55 13.78 -20.47
CA MET A 431 -17.19 12.50 -20.80
C MET A 431 -18.47 12.30 -19.99
N VAL A 432 -18.41 12.52 -18.68
CA VAL A 432 -19.57 12.41 -17.77
C VAL A 432 -20.70 13.35 -18.18
N GLU A 433 -20.38 14.61 -18.49
CA GLU A 433 -21.38 15.60 -18.94
C GLU A 433 -22.04 15.18 -20.25
N ARG A 434 -21.24 14.73 -21.23
CA ARG A 434 -21.74 14.22 -22.51
C ARG A 434 -22.60 12.97 -22.32
N ALA A 435 -22.21 12.05 -21.44
CA ALA A 435 -22.96 10.84 -21.14
C ALA A 435 -24.33 11.16 -20.53
N ARG A 436 -24.39 12.11 -19.59
CA ARG A 436 -25.65 12.60 -19.00
C ARG A 436 -26.56 13.25 -20.06
N ALA A 437 -26.00 14.07 -20.95
CA ALA A 437 -26.75 14.67 -22.06
C ALA A 437 -27.29 13.59 -23.02
N ASN A 438 -26.49 12.57 -23.30
CA ASN A 438 -26.88 11.45 -24.14
C ASN A 438 -27.99 10.59 -23.52
N ALA A 439 -27.91 10.30 -22.22
CA ALA A 439 -28.93 9.57 -21.48
C ALA A 439 -30.27 10.32 -21.50
N LYS A 440 -30.24 11.64 -21.24
CA LYS A 440 -31.42 12.50 -21.31
C LYS A 440 -32.06 12.51 -22.70
N LYS A 441 -31.25 12.66 -23.76
CA LYS A 441 -31.74 12.63 -25.15
C LYS A 441 -32.43 11.30 -25.50
N ARG A 442 -32.02 10.21 -24.87
CA ARG A 442 -32.53 8.85 -25.12
C ARG A 442 -33.65 8.44 -24.15
N GLY A 443 -33.99 9.28 -23.17
CA GLY A 443 -35.02 8.97 -22.18
C GLY A 443 -34.67 7.82 -21.24
N ILE A 444 -33.38 7.52 -21.05
CA ILE A 444 -32.92 6.46 -20.15
C ILE A 444 -32.88 7.05 -18.74
N ALA A 445 -33.86 6.69 -17.91
CA ALA A 445 -34.03 7.27 -16.57
C ALA A 445 -33.33 6.49 -15.45
N ASN A 446 -32.97 5.23 -15.69
CA ASN A 446 -32.37 4.32 -14.72
C ASN A 446 -30.83 4.26 -14.81
N VAL A 447 -30.19 5.39 -15.18
CA VAL A 447 -28.74 5.50 -15.29
C VAL A 447 -28.19 6.69 -14.50
N ASP A 448 -27.16 6.42 -13.70
CA ASP A 448 -26.40 7.40 -12.95
C ASP A 448 -24.95 7.48 -13.46
N PHE A 449 -24.38 8.68 -13.55
CA PHE A 449 -22.99 8.89 -13.94
C PHE A 449 -22.21 9.64 -12.85
N HIS A 450 -21.04 9.13 -12.49
CA HIS A 450 -20.15 9.68 -11.48
C HIS A 450 -18.80 10.09 -12.11
N HIS A 451 -18.34 11.29 -11.77
CA HIS A 451 -16.98 11.72 -12.04
C HIS A 451 -16.10 11.25 -10.88
N ALA A 452 -15.29 10.23 -11.12
CA ALA A 452 -14.42 9.64 -10.10
C ALA A 452 -13.28 8.83 -10.74
N GLU A 453 -12.27 8.55 -9.93
CA GLU A 453 -11.18 7.64 -10.26
C GLU A 453 -11.59 6.18 -10.01
N LEU A 454 -11.04 5.26 -10.80
CA LEU A 454 -11.35 3.83 -10.65
C LEU A 454 -10.69 3.23 -9.40
N GLU A 455 -9.62 3.87 -8.91
CA GLU A 455 -8.97 3.51 -7.65
C GLU A 455 -9.81 3.88 -6.40
N ARG A 456 -10.90 4.63 -6.56
CA ARG A 456 -11.81 5.04 -5.47
C ARG A 456 -13.23 5.29 -6.00
N LEU A 457 -14.00 4.22 -6.16
CA LEU A 457 -15.36 4.26 -6.68
C LEU A 457 -16.35 4.82 -5.63
N PRO A 458 -17.18 5.81 -5.97
CA PRO A 458 -18.21 6.36 -5.08
C PRO A 458 -19.46 5.46 -5.01
N ILE A 459 -19.25 4.15 -5.01
CA ILE A 459 -20.28 3.10 -5.09
C ILE A 459 -20.23 2.27 -3.82
N ALA A 460 -21.39 1.86 -3.31
CA ALA A 460 -21.50 1.09 -2.07
C ALA A 460 -20.93 -0.33 -2.23
N ASP A 461 -20.42 -0.89 -1.14
CA ASP A 461 -19.96 -2.27 -1.06
C ASP A 461 -21.08 -3.24 -1.46
N ARG A 462 -20.73 -4.32 -2.17
CA ARG A 462 -21.62 -5.44 -2.47
C ARG A 462 -22.98 -5.00 -3.04
N SER A 463 -22.99 -4.01 -3.92
CA SER A 463 -24.20 -3.39 -4.46
C SER A 463 -24.41 -3.66 -5.96
N VAL A 464 -23.39 -4.14 -6.67
CA VAL A 464 -23.39 -4.34 -8.13
C VAL A 464 -23.46 -5.83 -8.48
N ASP A 465 -24.27 -6.19 -9.48
CA ASP A 465 -24.41 -7.57 -9.99
C ASP A 465 -23.37 -7.88 -11.08
N CYS A 466 -23.13 -6.92 -11.98
CA CYS A 466 -22.16 -7.05 -13.07
C CYS A 466 -21.32 -5.79 -13.25
N VAL A 467 -20.00 -5.94 -13.35
CA VAL A 467 -19.10 -4.88 -13.79
C VAL A 467 -18.69 -5.15 -15.24
N ILE A 468 -18.82 -4.13 -16.08
CA ILE A 468 -18.26 -4.11 -17.44
C ILE A 468 -17.17 -3.04 -17.53
N SER A 469 -16.22 -3.24 -18.44
CA SER A 469 -15.18 -2.25 -18.72
C SER A 469 -14.67 -2.39 -20.14
N ASN A 470 -14.35 -1.27 -20.78
CA ASN A 470 -13.83 -1.23 -22.14
C ASN A 470 -12.61 -0.31 -22.23
N CYS A 471 -11.41 -0.88 -22.31
CA CYS A 471 -10.16 -0.17 -22.56
C CYS A 471 -9.90 1.05 -21.66
N VAL A 472 -10.04 0.87 -20.33
CA VAL A 472 -9.68 1.91 -19.35
C VAL A 472 -8.74 1.42 -18.26
N LEU A 473 -8.77 0.13 -17.89
CA LEU A 473 -7.98 -0.41 -16.79
C LEU A 473 -6.47 -0.33 -17.06
N ASN A 474 -6.07 -0.44 -18.33
CA ASN A 474 -4.70 -0.19 -18.77
C ASN A 474 -4.21 1.24 -18.55
N LEU A 475 -5.12 2.21 -18.45
CA LEU A 475 -4.83 3.63 -18.21
C LEU A 475 -4.71 3.97 -16.71
N VAL A 476 -5.09 3.04 -15.83
CA VAL A 476 -5.02 3.20 -14.38
C VAL A 476 -3.58 2.95 -13.92
N PRO A 477 -2.96 3.88 -13.17
CA PRO A 477 -1.63 3.66 -12.59
C PRO A 477 -1.64 2.52 -11.57
N ASP A 478 -2.57 2.55 -10.61
CA ASP A 478 -2.71 1.53 -9.57
C ASP A 478 -3.84 0.54 -9.92
N LYS A 479 -3.52 -0.39 -10.81
CA LYS A 479 -4.47 -1.41 -11.29
C LYS A 479 -4.97 -2.31 -10.16
N THR A 480 -4.12 -2.61 -9.18
CA THR A 480 -4.50 -3.41 -8.02
C THR A 480 -5.57 -2.71 -7.19
N LYS A 481 -5.47 -1.38 -6.94
CA LYS A 481 -6.54 -0.64 -6.26
C LYS A 481 -7.84 -0.63 -7.05
N ALA A 482 -7.77 -0.43 -8.36
CA ALA A 482 -8.97 -0.50 -9.21
C ALA A 482 -9.62 -1.89 -9.15
N PHE A 483 -8.84 -2.98 -9.26
CA PHE A 483 -9.38 -4.33 -9.11
C PHE A 483 -9.97 -4.58 -7.72
N SER A 484 -9.35 -4.07 -6.65
CA SER A 484 -9.90 -4.14 -5.29
C SER A 484 -11.24 -3.41 -5.15
N GLU A 485 -11.39 -2.24 -5.78
CA GLU A 485 -12.66 -1.53 -5.82
C GLU A 485 -13.74 -2.31 -6.58
N LEU A 486 -13.37 -2.96 -7.69
CA LEU A 486 -14.26 -3.84 -8.46
C LEU A 486 -14.77 -4.99 -7.60
N PHE A 487 -13.86 -5.62 -6.86
CA PHE A 487 -14.21 -6.68 -5.94
C PHE A 487 -15.08 -6.17 -4.80
N ARG A 488 -14.78 -5.01 -4.21
CA ARG A 488 -15.56 -4.40 -3.12
C ARG A 488 -17.01 -4.14 -3.53
N VAL A 489 -17.24 -3.51 -4.68
CA VAL A 489 -18.58 -3.11 -5.12
C VAL A 489 -19.45 -4.28 -5.61
N LEU A 490 -18.83 -5.38 -6.06
CA LEU A 490 -19.56 -6.56 -6.51
C LEU A 490 -20.22 -7.33 -5.36
N LYS A 491 -21.46 -7.78 -5.58
CA LYS A 491 -22.13 -8.78 -4.74
C LYS A 491 -21.39 -10.13 -4.80
N SER A 492 -21.58 -10.97 -3.79
CA SER A 492 -21.17 -12.38 -3.89
C SER A 492 -21.94 -13.06 -5.02
N GLY A 493 -21.24 -13.83 -5.86
CA GLY A 493 -21.77 -14.36 -7.13
C GLY A 493 -21.81 -13.36 -8.28
N GLY A 494 -21.40 -12.10 -8.06
CA GLY A 494 -21.29 -11.09 -9.09
C GLY A 494 -20.14 -11.36 -10.07
N ARG A 495 -20.19 -10.73 -11.25
CA ARG A 495 -19.23 -11.01 -12.34
C ARG A 495 -18.64 -9.76 -12.96
N VAL A 496 -17.41 -9.91 -13.45
CA VAL A 496 -16.69 -8.89 -14.22
C VAL A 496 -16.52 -9.38 -15.65
N VAL A 497 -16.81 -8.50 -16.62
CA VAL A 497 -16.48 -8.71 -18.03
C VAL A 497 -15.75 -7.49 -18.57
N ILE A 498 -14.44 -7.64 -18.73
CA ILE A 498 -13.55 -6.61 -19.22
C ILE A 498 -13.21 -6.89 -20.68
N SER A 499 -13.24 -5.84 -21.49
CA SER A 499 -12.65 -5.80 -22.82
C SER A 499 -11.40 -4.92 -22.75
N ASP A 500 -10.21 -5.51 -22.84
CA ASP A 500 -8.96 -4.75 -22.70
C ASP A 500 -7.83 -5.30 -23.58
N ILE A 501 -6.74 -4.53 -23.67
CA ILE A 501 -5.51 -4.92 -24.36
C ILE A 501 -4.59 -5.69 -23.43
N VAL A 502 -4.04 -6.79 -23.93
CA VAL A 502 -3.15 -7.69 -23.21
C VAL A 502 -1.87 -7.86 -24.02
N LEU A 503 -0.72 -7.71 -23.37
CA LEU A 503 0.58 -7.85 -24.01
C LEU A 503 0.91 -9.32 -24.27
N ARG A 504 1.34 -9.61 -25.49
CA ARG A 504 2.02 -10.86 -25.86
C ARG A 504 3.49 -10.82 -25.47
N GLN A 505 4.11 -9.63 -25.55
CA GLN A 505 5.50 -9.38 -25.22
C GLN A 505 5.68 -7.92 -24.80
N LYS A 506 6.82 -7.61 -24.18
CA LYS A 506 7.14 -6.25 -23.73
C LYS A 506 7.20 -5.28 -24.92
N VAL A 507 6.55 -4.14 -24.76
CA VAL A 507 6.59 -3.03 -25.73
C VAL A 507 7.90 -2.25 -25.56
N PRO A 508 8.62 -1.90 -26.65
CA PRO A 508 9.82 -1.07 -26.57
C PRO A 508 9.56 0.26 -25.84
N PRO A 509 10.50 0.76 -24.99
CA PRO A 509 10.25 1.95 -24.17
C PRO A 509 9.79 3.18 -24.95
N GLY A 510 10.39 3.45 -26.11
CA GLY A 510 9.99 4.58 -26.96
C GLY A 510 8.57 4.45 -27.53
N LEU A 511 8.11 3.22 -27.80
CA LEU A 511 6.74 2.96 -28.26
C LEU A 511 5.75 3.01 -27.08
N ALA A 512 6.14 2.53 -25.90
CA ALA A 512 5.32 2.58 -24.68
C ALA A 512 5.12 4.02 -24.15
N ALA A 513 6.07 4.93 -24.41
CA ALA A 513 5.99 6.33 -24.01
C ALA A 513 5.16 7.21 -24.98
N ASP A 514 4.89 6.74 -26.21
CA ASP A 514 4.06 7.48 -27.17
C ASP A 514 2.61 7.57 -26.67
N ILE A 515 2.06 8.79 -26.68
CA ILE A 515 0.72 9.07 -26.16
C ILE A 515 -0.36 8.30 -26.92
N ARG A 516 -0.17 8.02 -28.21
CA ARG A 516 -1.13 7.25 -29.02
C ARG A 516 -1.20 5.81 -28.53
N THR A 517 -0.05 5.22 -28.22
CA THR A 517 0.05 3.87 -27.64
C THR A 517 -0.58 3.82 -26.25
N ARG A 518 -0.48 4.89 -25.46
CA ARG A 518 -1.18 5.00 -24.17
C ARG A 518 -2.68 5.13 -24.34
N VAL A 519 -3.16 6.01 -25.22
CA VAL A 519 -4.59 6.25 -25.47
C VAL A 519 -5.28 4.98 -26.01
N CYS A 520 -4.62 4.19 -26.86
CA CYS A 520 -5.14 2.88 -27.31
C CYS A 520 -4.83 1.71 -26.36
N CYS A 521 -4.48 1.98 -25.10
CA CYS A 521 -4.22 1.03 -24.03
C CYS A 521 -2.98 0.14 -24.17
N VAL A 522 -2.34 0.06 -25.34
CA VAL A 522 -1.14 -0.79 -25.57
C VAL A 522 0.03 -0.41 -24.64
N GLY A 523 0.27 0.89 -24.43
CA GLY A 523 1.43 1.38 -23.69
C GLY A 523 1.38 1.13 -22.18
N GLY A 524 0.18 0.87 -21.65
CA GLY A 524 -0.06 0.55 -20.23
C GLY A 524 -0.58 -0.87 -20.00
N ALA A 525 -0.59 -1.71 -21.03
CA ALA A 525 -1.14 -3.05 -20.99
C ALA A 525 -0.27 -4.00 -20.15
N LEU A 526 -0.94 -4.96 -19.50
CA LEU A 526 -0.31 -6.06 -18.77
C LEU A 526 -0.22 -7.31 -19.65
N GLN A 527 0.69 -8.22 -19.33
CA GLN A 527 0.64 -9.58 -19.88
C GLN A 527 -0.54 -10.37 -19.30
N ALA A 528 -0.93 -11.45 -19.98
CA ALA A 528 -2.10 -12.24 -19.60
C ALA A 528 -1.99 -12.79 -18.18
N GLU A 529 -0.80 -13.30 -17.83
CA GLU A 529 -0.50 -13.88 -16.53
C GLU A 529 -0.53 -12.83 -15.42
N GLU A 530 -0.06 -11.61 -15.69
CA GLU A 530 -0.11 -10.49 -14.75
C GLU A 530 -1.56 -10.06 -14.50
N TYR A 531 -2.37 -9.96 -15.56
CA TYR A 531 -3.79 -9.61 -15.47
C TYR A 531 -4.58 -10.64 -14.65
N GLU A 532 -4.35 -11.94 -14.93
CA GLU A 532 -4.97 -13.04 -14.18
C GLU A 532 -4.52 -13.04 -12.72
N SER A 533 -3.22 -12.87 -12.46
CA SER A 533 -2.66 -12.85 -11.11
C SER A 533 -3.29 -11.75 -10.26
N LEU A 534 -3.37 -10.52 -10.79
CA LEU A 534 -3.95 -9.39 -10.07
C LEU A 534 -5.42 -9.60 -9.69
N LEU A 535 -6.24 -10.13 -10.61
CA LEU A 535 -7.64 -10.43 -10.33
C LEU A 535 -7.77 -11.52 -9.25
N ARG A 536 -6.96 -12.59 -9.32
CA ARG A 536 -6.96 -13.66 -8.31
C ARG A 536 -6.49 -13.17 -6.94
N GLN A 537 -5.46 -12.33 -6.89
CA GLN A 537 -4.91 -11.77 -5.65
C GLN A 537 -5.95 -10.95 -4.87
N VAL A 538 -6.79 -10.19 -5.59
CA VAL A 538 -7.88 -9.42 -5.00
C VAL A 538 -9.02 -10.30 -4.46
N GLY A 539 -9.10 -11.55 -4.92
CA GLY A 539 -10.06 -12.55 -4.43
C GLY A 539 -11.08 -13.02 -5.47
N PHE A 540 -10.94 -12.63 -6.74
CA PHE A 540 -11.74 -13.25 -7.80
C PHE A 540 -11.39 -14.73 -7.95
N GLY A 541 -12.40 -15.56 -8.21
CA GLY A 541 -12.27 -17.00 -8.39
C GLY A 541 -11.70 -17.37 -9.75
N GLU A 542 -12.48 -18.07 -10.57
CA GLU A 542 -12.06 -18.41 -11.94
C GLU A 542 -11.92 -17.13 -12.78
N VAL A 543 -10.74 -16.96 -13.38
CA VAL A 543 -10.44 -15.88 -14.33
C VAL A 543 -10.18 -16.51 -15.69
N ARG A 544 -10.84 -16.00 -16.73
CA ARG A 544 -10.70 -16.52 -18.09
C ARG A 544 -10.44 -15.41 -19.09
N LEU A 545 -9.30 -15.50 -19.77
CA LEU A 545 -8.93 -14.60 -20.86
C LEU A 545 -9.24 -15.27 -22.21
N VAL A 546 -9.85 -14.51 -23.13
CA VAL A 546 -10.20 -14.98 -24.48
C VAL A 546 -9.76 -13.94 -25.49
N ASP A 547 -8.79 -14.28 -26.33
CA ASP A 547 -8.34 -13.44 -27.43
C ASP A 547 -9.46 -13.24 -28.46
N LYS A 548 -9.69 -11.99 -28.86
CA LYS A 548 -10.70 -11.62 -29.87
C LYS A 548 -10.19 -11.82 -31.29
N ASN A 549 -8.88 -11.97 -31.48
CA ASN A 549 -8.18 -11.98 -32.77
C ASN A 549 -8.49 -10.72 -33.60
N ALA A 550 -8.65 -9.56 -32.94
CA ALA A 550 -8.90 -8.28 -33.59
C ALA A 550 -7.61 -7.65 -34.10
N ASP A 551 -7.66 -6.99 -35.26
CA ASP A 551 -6.50 -6.26 -35.83
C ASP A 551 -6.31 -4.91 -35.13
N LEU A 552 -5.33 -4.82 -34.24
CA LEU A 552 -5.00 -3.59 -33.50
C LEU A 552 -4.48 -2.46 -34.41
N ASN A 553 -4.02 -2.76 -35.62
CA ASN A 553 -3.55 -1.70 -36.53
C ASN A 553 -4.70 -0.86 -37.09
N VAL A 554 -5.97 -1.24 -36.85
CA VAL A 554 -7.14 -0.46 -37.27
C VAL A 554 -7.15 0.97 -36.71
N TRP A 555 -6.62 1.21 -35.50
CA TRP A 555 -6.50 2.57 -34.94
C TRP A 555 -5.62 3.48 -35.80
N LYS A 556 -4.58 2.90 -36.41
CA LYS A 556 -3.67 3.62 -37.33
C LYS A 556 -4.33 3.83 -38.69
N LYS A 557 -5.02 2.81 -39.20
CA LYS A 557 -5.70 2.86 -40.51
C LYS A 557 -6.80 3.92 -40.56
N LEU A 558 -7.51 4.12 -39.45
CA LEU A 558 -8.63 5.06 -39.37
C LEU A 558 -8.25 6.45 -38.83
N ASP A 559 -7.00 6.64 -38.41
CA ASP A 559 -6.46 7.91 -37.86
C ASP A 559 -7.35 8.53 -36.76
N VAL A 560 -7.85 7.69 -35.86
CA VAL A 560 -8.82 8.09 -34.81
C VAL A 560 -8.15 8.60 -33.52
N LEU A 561 -6.85 8.43 -33.37
CA LEU A 561 -6.11 8.78 -32.16
C LEU A 561 -5.57 10.22 -32.21
N PRO A 562 -5.52 10.93 -31.06
CA PRO A 562 -4.98 12.28 -31.02
C PRO A 562 -3.49 12.31 -31.39
N LYS A 563 -3.11 13.23 -32.29
CA LYS A 563 -1.71 13.45 -32.68
C LYS A 563 -0.94 14.16 -31.57
N GLN A 564 0.34 13.81 -31.39
CA GLN A 564 1.25 14.43 -30.45
C GLN A 564 1.51 15.89 -30.86
N GLN A 565 1.18 16.87 -30.00
CA GLN A 565 1.56 18.27 -30.24
C GLN A 565 2.96 18.50 -29.66
N GLN A 566 3.92 18.97 -30.47
CA GLN A 566 5.19 19.49 -29.95
C GLN A 566 4.87 20.78 -29.17
N GLN A 567 5.26 20.83 -27.88
CA GLN A 567 5.24 22.07 -27.12
C GLN A 567 6.19 23.07 -27.80
N GLN A 568 5.65 24.11 -28.44
CA GLN A 568 6.42 25.31 -28.73
C GLN A 568 6.78 25.95 -27.39
N GLN A 569 8.03 25.81 -26.97
CA GLN A 569 8.58 26.66 -25.92
C GLN A 569 8.60 28.09 -26.44
N GLU A 570 7.61 28.90 -26.04
CA GLU A 570 7.74 30.34 -26.08
C GLU A 570 8.82 30.74 -25.07
N GLY A 571 10.05 30.88 -25.57
CA GLY A 571 11.16 31.44 -24.81
C GLY A 571 10.86 32.88 -24.42
N SER A 572 10.41 33.08 -23.19
CA SER A 572 10.32 34.40 -22.55
C SER A 572 11.71 35.01 -22.42
N CYS A 573 12.09 35.80 -23.42
CA CYS A 573 13.28 36.63 -23.41
C CYS A 573 13.08 37.80 -22.44
N CYS A 574 13.74 37.77 -21.29
CA CYS A 574 13.94 38.93 -20.43
C CYS A 574 15.44 39.10 -20.13
N SER A 575 15.91 40.31 -20.37
CA SER A 575 17.28 40.78 -20.47
C SER A 575 18.05 40.87 -19.16
N THR A 576 19.39 40.70 -19.20
CA THR A 576 20.37 41.75 -18.82
C THR A 576 21.84 41.34 -19.07
N SER A 577 22.47 42.06 -20.02
CA SER A 577 23.85 42.62 -20.07
C SER A 577 25.15 41.78 -20.00
N ARG A 578 25.97 42.01 -21.06
CA ARG A 578 27.46 42.00 -21.21
C ARG A 578 28.15 40.63 -21.27
N SER A 579 29.07 40.29 -22.18
CA SER A 579 29.78 41.00 -23.26
C SER A 579 30.51 39.99 -24.17
N GLU A 580 30.46 40.23 -25.49
CA GLU A 580 31.41 39.93 -26.59
C GLU A 580 32.04 38.54 -26.88
N ALA A 581 32.12 38.30 -28.21
CA ALA A 581 32.78 37.25 -29.00
C ALA A 581 32.13 35.86 -28.95
N THR A 582 31.58 35.29 -30.03
CA THR A 582 32.12 35.20 -31.39
C THR A 582 30.97 34.85 -32.36
N ARG A 583 30.90 35.48 -33.54
CA ARG A 583 29.96 35.12 -34.61
C ARG A 583 30.36 33.78 -35.24
N VAL A 584 29.45 32.80 -35.24
CA VAL A 584 29.46 31.70 -36.23
C VAL A 584 28.07 31.62 -36.87
N SER A 585 28.12 31.55 -38.20
CA SER A 585 27.04 31.62 -39.19
C SER A 585 25.89 30.64 -38.93
N CYS A 586 24.66 31.16 -38.81
CA CYS A 586 23.43 30.37 -38.96
C CYS A 586 23.08 30.23 -40.45
N CYS A 587 23.47 29.10 -41.05
CA CYS A 587 22.84 28.62 -42.27
C CYS A 587 21.71 27.66 -41.87
N GLY A 588 20.52 27.90 -42.43
CA GLY A 588 19.31 27.17 -42.13
C GLY A 588 19.40 25.67 -42.43
N ALA A 589 18.68 24.91 -41.62
CA ALA A 589 18.13 23.64 -42.04
C ALA A 589 16.62 23.75 -41.82
N GLU A 590 15.88 23.92 -42.92
CA GLU A 590 14.50 23.48 -42.99
C GLU A 590 14.50 21.97 -42.69
N GLN A 591 14.09 21.58 -41.49
CA GLN A 591 13.71 20.19 -41.25
C GLN A 591 12.23 20.05 -41.55
N SER A 592 11.97 19.42 -42.69
CA SER A 592 10.69 18.83 -43.05
C SER A 592 10.44 17.65 -42.12
N ASP A 593 9.66 17.88 -41.06
CA ASP A 593 9.23 16.81 -40.16
C ASP A 593 8.15 15.96 -40.86
N SER A 594 8.53 14.75 -41.27
CA SER A 594 7.60 13.78 -41.85
C SER A 594 6.90 12.96 -40.75
N GLU A 595 5.59 13.18 -40.58
CA GLU A 595 4.70 12.39 -39.69
C GLU A 595 4.76 10.87 -39.95
N ALA A 596 5.22 10.46 -41.14
CA ALA A 596 5.38 9.07 -41.57
C ALA A 596 6.48 8.29 -40.83
N GLY A 597 7.35 8.96 -40.06
CA GLY A 597 8.51 8.35 -39.38
C GLY A 597 8.33 7.97 -37.92
N SER A 598 7.19 8.26 -37.28
CA SER A 598 7.02 7.96 -35.84
C SER A 598 6.97 6.45 -35.56
N ALA A 599 7.64 6.00 -34.49
CA ALA A 599 7.74 4.59 -34.11
C ALA A 599 6.37 3.89 -34.00
N PHE A 600 5.33 4.61 -33.60
CA PHE A 600 3.95 4.12 -33.57
C PHE A 600 3.40 3.79 -34.96
N MET A 601 3.64 4.65 -35.96
CA MET A 601 3.12 4.45 -37.32
C MET A 601 3.81 3.29 -38.05
N THR A 602 5.10 3.07 -37.77
CA THR A 602 5.92 2.04 -38.42
C THR A 602 5.89 0.67 -37.73
N SER A 603 5.49 0.60 -36.45
CA SER A 603 5.42 -0.66 -35.69
C SER A 603 4.11 -1.42 -35.93
N ASP A 604 4.14 -2.75 -35.98
CA ASP A 604 2.93 -3.59 -35.99
C ASP A 604 2.45 -3.86 -34.56
N LEU A 605 1.29 -3.30 -34.17
CA LEU A 605 0.77 -3.43 -32.80
C LEU A 605 0.38 -4.87 -32.46
N ASN A 606 -0.02 -5.68 -33.44
CA ASN A 606 -0.41 -7.08 -33.22
C ASN A 606 0.78 -7.97 -32.81
N GLN A 607 2.02 -7.54 -33.08
CA GLN A 607 3.21 -8.24 -32.60
C GLN A 607 3.37 -8.13 -31.09
N PHE A 608 2.90 -7.04 -30.49
CA PHE A 608 3.11 -6.75 -29.08
C PHE A 608 1.91 -7.08 -28.22
N ALA A 609 0.70 -6.99 -28.76
CA ALA A 609 -0.52 -7.07 -27.97
C ALA A 609 -1.69 -7.72 -28.73
N SER A 610 -2.70 -8.12 -27.98
CA SER A 610 -3.99 -8.60 -28.47
C SER A 610 -5.12 -7.94 -27.70
N SER A 611 -6.29 -7.83 -28.33
CA SER A 611 -7.51 -7.44 -27.64
C SER A 611 -8.20 -8.67 -27.05
N CYS A 612 -8.44 -8.68 -25.75
CA CYS A 612 -8.95 -9.84 -25.02
C CYS A 612 -10.26 -9.51 -24.28
N TYR A 613 -11.10 -10.52 -24.13
CA TYR A 613 -12.14 -10.53 -23.10
C TYR A 613 -11.58 -11.18 -21.85
N ILE A 614 -11.73 -10.52 -20.70
CA ILE A 614 -11.33 -11.04 -19.40
C ILE A 614 -12.60 -11.21 -18.57
N HIS A 615 -12.88 -12.44 -18.16
CA HIS A 615 -14.02 -12.80 -17.34
C HIS A 615 -13.53 -13.18 -15.95
N ALA A 616 -14.21 -12.69 -14.91
CA ALA A 616 -13.91 -13.07 -13.53
C ALA A 616 -15.20 -13.15 -12.69
N LEU A 617 -15.22 -14.05 -11.70
CA LEU A 617 -16.35 -14.23 -10.79
C LEU A 617 -15.94 -13.92 -9.35
N LYS A 618 -16.81 -13.21 -8.63
CA LYS A 618 -16.66 -13.02 -7.18
C LYS A 618 -17.35 -14.20 -6.47
N PRO A 619 -16.60 -15.02 -5.69
CA PRO A 619 -17.16 -16.17 -5.01
C PRO A 619 -18.22 -15.82 -3.95
#